data_AF-A0A370KH33-F1
#
_entry.id   AF-A0A370KH33-F1
#
_cell.length_a   1.000
_cell.length_b   1.000
_cell.length_c   1.000
_cell.angle_alpha   90.00
_cell.angle_beta   90.00
_cell.angle_gamma   90.00
#
_symmetry.space_group_name_H-M   'P 1'
#
loop_
_entity.id
_entity.type
_entity.pdbx_description
1 polymer ?
#
loop_
_entity_poly.entity_id
_entity_poly.type
_entity_poly.pdbx_seq_one_letter_code
_entity_poly.pdbx_strand_id
1 'polypeptide(L)'
;MYLATLVTPMEGAMHYISVAVVGAGIGMISFWIAINARHFWFRASEPFALLQTETERQFHRVFAIMTNERRQSLLRFYMEKYECGPQDAMLFAVEDRERDIRRCG
;
A
#
# COMPACT_ATOMS: atom_id res chain seq x y z
N MET A 1 -30.28 28.56 53.94
CA MET A 1 -30.19 27.29 53.19
C MET A 1 -30.26 27.59 51.68
N TYR A 2 -29.37 28.43 51.14
CA TYR A 2 -29.39 28.88 49.73
C TYR A 2 -28.00 28.96 49.07
N LEU A 3 -26.92 28.58 49.78
CA LEU A 3 -25.55 28.67 49.25
C LEU A 3 -25.07 27.39 48.55
N ALA A 4 -25.84 26.30 48.61
CA ALA A 4 -25.43 25.00 48.05
C ALA A 4 -25.74 24.83 46.55
N THR A 5 -26.54 25.72 45.95
CA THR A 5 -27.04 25.57 44.57
C THR A 5 -26.23 26.33 43.52
N LEU A 6 -25.22 27.11 43.90
CA LEU A 6 -24.38 27.90 42.97
C LEU A 6 -23.00 27.29 42.70
N VAL A 7 -22.58 26.26 43.42
CA VAL A 7 -21.26 25.62 43.27
C VAL A 7 -21.26 24.51 42.21
N THR A 8 -22.40 23.87 41.96
CA THR A 8 -22.52 22.75 41.01
C THR A 8 -22.41 23.09 39.51
N PRO A 9 -22.77 24.28 38.98
CA PRO A 9 -22.69 24.54 37.54
C PRO A 9 -21.25 24.79 37.04
N MET A 10 -20.30 25.11 37.94
CA MET A 10 -18.92 25.40 37.54
C MET A 10 -18.07 24.14 37.33
N GLU A 11 -18.28 23.07 38.08
CA GLU A 11 -17.56 21.80 37.89
C GLU A 11 -17.93 21.13 36.56
N GLY A 12 -19.23 21.10 36.23
CA GLY A 12 -19.70 20.51 34.96
C GLY A 12 -19.15 21.24 33.73
N ALA A 13 -19.03 22.57 33.79
CA ALA A 13 -18.47 23.37 32.70
C ALA A 13 -16.97 23.08 32.48
N MET A 14 -16.19 22.90 33.56
CA MET A 14 -14.76 22.58 33.47
C MET A 14 -14.53 21.18 32.87
N HIS A 15 -15.37 20.20 33.21
CA HIS A 15 -15.33 18.87 32.60
C HIS A 15 -15.74 18.89 31.12
N TYR A 16 -16.76 19.67 30.76
CA TYR A 16 -17.17 19.79 29.36
C TYR A 16 -16.08 20.42 28.48
N ILE A 17 -15.45 21.49 28.95
CA ILE A 17 -14.39 22.19 28.20
C ILE A 17 -13.17 21.28 28.02
N SER A 18 -12.76 20.54 29.06
CA SER A 18 -11.62 19.61 28.97
C SER A 18 -11.87 18.48 27.97
N VAL A 19 -13.08 17.89 27.98
CA VAL A 19 -13.46 16.86 27.00
C VAL A 19 -13.47 17.42 25.57
N ALA A 20 -14.00 18.63 25.37
CA ALA A 20 -14.03 19.26 24.06
C ALA A 20 -12.63 19.55 23.51
N VAL A 21 -11.72 20.05 24.34
CA VAL A 21 -10.33 20.36 23.95
C VAL A 21 -9.55 19.09 23.61
N VAL A 22 -9.68 18.05 24.43
CA VAL A 22 -9.00 16.76 24.20
C VAL A 22 -9.54 16.10 22.92
N GLY A 23 -10.86 16.12 22.71
CA GLY A 23 -11.49 15.59 21.50
C GLY A 23 -11.05 16.32 20.24
N ALA A 24 -10.98 17.65 20.27
CA ALA A 24 -10.51 18.46 19.15
C ALA A 24 -9.04 18.16 18.81
N GLY A 25 -8.18 18.02 19.83
CA GLY A 25 -6.77 17.70 19.65
C GLY A 25 -6.55 16.34 18.98
N ILE A 26 -7.22 15.29 19.47
CA ILE A 26 -7.10 13.93 18.93
C ILE A 26 -7.63 13.88 17.49
N GLY A 27 -8.76 14.54 17.22
CA GLY A 27 -9.34 14.61 15.87
C GLY A 27 -8.42 15.29 14.87
N MET A 28 -7.83 16.42 15.26
CA MET A 28 -6.88 17.17 14.43
C MET A 28 -5.65 16.32 14.08
N ILE A 29 -5.02 15.69 15.08
CA ILE A 29 -3.84 14.85 14.88
C ILE A 29 -4.17 13.65 13.99
N SER A 30 -5.28 12.96 14.25
CA SER A 30 -5.72 11.80 13.46
C SER A 30 -5.99 12.17 12.01
N PHE A 31 -6.61 13.34 11.77
CA PHE A 31 -6.88 13.84 10.41
C PHE A 31 -5.59 14.16 9.66
N TRP A 32 -4.62 14.81 10.30
CA TRP A 32 -3.31 15.09 9.71
C TRP A 32 -2.54 13.83 9.36
N ILE A 33 -2.53 12.83 10.26
CA ILE A 33 -1.88 11.53 10.00
C ILE A 33 -2.57 10.84 8.82
N ALA A 34 -3.90 10.83 8.77
CA ALA A 34 -4.64 10.20 7.67
C ALA A 34 -4.35 10.87 6.32
N ILE A 35 -4.27 12.20 6.26
CA ILE A 35 -3.91 12.92 5.04
C ILE A 35 -2.48 12.63 4.62
N ASN A 36 -1.52 12.67 5.56
CA ASN A 36 -0.11 12.44 5.24
C ASN A 36 0.13 10.99 4.81
N ALA A 37 -0.48 10.03 5.51
CA ALA A 37 -0.43 8.60 5.16
C ALA A 37 -1.06 8.35 3.78
N ARG A 38 -2.22 8.97 3.49
CA ARG A 38 -2.85 8.89 2.17
C ARG A 38 -1.96 9.46 1.09
N HIS A 39 -1.41 10.67 1.28
CA HIS A 39 -0.53 11.30 0.31
C HIS A 39 0.76 10.50 0.08
N PHE A 40 1.33 9.92 1.14
CA PHE A 40 2.48 9.03 1.06
C PHE A 40 2.15 7.74 0.29
N TRP A 41 1.01 7.10 0.56
CA TRP A 41 0.58 5.90 -0.17
C TRP A 41 0.28 6.17 -1.64
N PHE A 42 -0.35 7.31 -1.95
CA PHE A 42 -0.59 7.69 -3.35
C PHE A 42 0.72 8.01 -4.10
N ARG A 43 1.71 8.64 -3.47
CA ARG A 43 3.04 8.83 -4.10
C ARG A 43 3.85 7.55 -4.21
N ALA A 44 3.73 6.62 -3.27
CA ALA A 44 4.44 5.34 -3.31
C ALA A 44 3.92 4.42 -4.43
N SER A 45 2.69 4.64 -4.92
CA SER A 45 2.08 3.80 -5.95
C SER A 45 2.36 4.26 -7.39
N GLU A 46 2.82 5.50 -7.62
CA GLU A 46 3.12 6.01 -8.96
C GLU A 46 4.35 5.38 -9.66
N PRO A 47 5.51 5.14 -9.01
CA PRO A 47 6.64 4.50 -9.70
C PRO A 47 6.42 3.00 -9.94
N PHE A 48 5.56 2.35 -9.14
CA PHE A 48 5.34 0.90 -9.21
C PHE A 48 4.40 0.50 -10.36
N ALA A 49 3.39 1.32 -10.68
CA ALA A 49 2.45 1.05 -11.77
C ALA A 49 3.07 1.23 -13.16
N LEU A 50 3.97 2.20 -13.33
CA LEU A 50 4.69 2.38 -14.60
C LEU A 50 5.71 1.26 -14.84
N LEU A 51 6.47 0.86 -13.81
CA LEU A 51 7.40 -0.27 -13.88
C LEU A 51 6.67 -1.59 -14.20
N GLN A 52 5.48 -1.79 -13.62
CA GLN A 52 4.62 -2.94 -13.91
C GLN A 52 4.30 -3.04 -15.41
N THR A 53 4.04 -1.91 -16.07
CA THR A 53 3.65 -1.86 -17.47
C THR A 53 4.80 -2.25 -18.41
N GLU A 54 6.03 -1.85 -18.10
CA GLU A 54 7.20 -2.20 -18.92
C GLU A 54 7.60 -3.67 -18.77
N THR A 55 7.69 -4.15 -17.53
CA THR A 55 8.05 -5.56 -17.25
C THR A 55 6.99 -6.52 -17.78
N GLU A 56 5.70 -6.17 -17.67
CA GLU A 56 4.60 -6.95 -18.25
C GLU A 56 4.69 -6.99 -19.78
N ARG A 57 4.94 -5.86 -20.44
CA ARG A 57 5.15 -5.81 -21.90
C ARG A 57 6.34 -6.66 -22.34
N GLN A 58 7.44 -6.60 -21.60
CA GLN A 58 8.64 -7.37 -21.89
C GLN A 58 8.40 -8.87 -21.70
N PHE A 59 7.74 -9.27 -20.61
CA PHE A 59 7.33 -10.65 -20.37
C PHE A 59 6.41 -11.17 -21.47
N HIS A 60 5.39 -10.39 -21.87
CA HIS A 60 4.51 -10.73 -22.99
C HIS A 60 5.26 -10.88 -24.32
N ARG A 61 6.30 -10.07 -24.57
CA ARG A 61 7.13 -10.17 -25.78
C ARG A 61 8.02 -11.42 -25.76
N VAL A 62 8.72 -11.69 -24.66
CA VAL A 62 9.63 -12.85 -24.52
C VAL A 62 8.84 -14.17 -24.56
N PHE A 63 7.67 -14.20 -23.96
CA PHE A 63 6.78 -15.36 -23.90
C PHE A 63 5.62 -15.27 -24.90
N ALA A 64 5.75 -14.47 -25.96
CA ALA A 64 4.73 -14.29 -27.00
C ALA A 64 4.33 -15.61 -27.68
N ILE A 65 5.26 -16.57 -27.72
CA ILE A 65 5.07 -17.91 -28.29
C ILE A 65 4.14 -18.78 -27.40
N MET A 66 3.94 -18.43 -26.12
CA MET A 66 3.08 -19.16 -25.19
C MET A 66 1.67 -18.53 -25.11
N THR A 67 0.65 -19.35 -24.91
CA THR A 67 -0.73 -18.88 -24.65
C THR A 67 -0.81 -18.11 -23.32
N ASN A 68 -1.78 -17.20 -23.20
CA ASN A 68 -1.95 -16.37 -22.00
C ASN A 68 -2.12 -17.20 -20.72
N GLU A 69 -2.85 -18.32 -20.79
CA GLU A 69 -3.06 -19.25 -19.67
C GLU A 69 -1.76 -19.86 -19.17
N ARG A 70 -0.90 -20.30 -20.11
CA ARG A 70 0.39 -20.92 -19.78
C ARG A 70 1.39 -19.90 -19.22
N ARG A 71 1.29 -18.64 -19.65
CA ARG A 71 2.04 -17.51 -19.07
C ARG A 71 1.64 -17.25 -17.62
N GLN A 72 0.33 -17.25 -17.31
CA GLN A 72 -0.15 -17.08 -15.94
C GLN A 72 0.24 -18.23 -15.02
N SER A 73 0.20 -19.48 -15.50
CA SER A 73 0.67 -20.63 -14.70
C SER A 73 2.17 -20.55 -14.39
N LEU A 74 2.96 -20.07 -15.36
CA LEU A 74 4.39 -19.90 -15.19
C LEU A 74 4.70 -18.79 -14.18
N LEU A 75 3.96 -17.68 -14.25
CA LEU A 75 4.07 -16.63 -13.25
C LEU A 75 3.77 -17.15 -11.84
N ARG A 76 2.70 -17.93 -11.68
CA ARG A 76 2.34 -18.52 -10.38
C ARG A 76 3.44 -19.44 -9.84
N PHE A 77 4.08 -20.21 -10.71
CA PHE A 77 5.20 -21.07 -10.34
C PHE A 77 6.41 -20.26 -9.83
N TYR A 78 6.79 -19.16 -10.50
CA TYR A 78 7.89 -18.31 -10.02
C TYR A 78 7.52 -17.55 -8.73
N MET A 79 6.27 -17.13 -8.57
CA MET A 79 5.79 -16.54 -7.32
C MET A 79 5.90 -17.52 -6.15
N GLU A 80 5.50 -18.78 -6.33
CA GLU A 80 5.58 -19.83 -5.31
C GLU A 80 7.02 -20.24 -5.02
N LYS A 81 7.87 -20.32 -6.06
CA LYS A 81 9.28 -20.72 -5.93
C LYS A 81 10.16 -19.69 -5.22
N TYR A 82 9.89 -18.40 -5.42
CA TYR A 82 10.73 -17.31 -4.91
C TYR A 82 10.06 -16.49 -3.80
N GLU A 83 8.84 -16.87 -3.37
CA GLU A 83 8.02 -16.16 -2.37
C GLU A 83 7.95 -14.64 -2.61
N CYS A 84 7.92 -14.25 -3.89
CA CYS A 84 8.07 -12.86 -4.32
C CYS A 84 6.81 -12.33 -5.00
N GLY A 85 6.73 -11.00 -5.14
CA GLY A 85 5.62 -10.35 -5.82
C GLY A 85 5.54 -10.77 -7.29
N PRO A 86 4.38 -10.62 -7.94
CA PRO A 86 4.20 -10.98 -9.35
C PRO A 86 5.19 -10.25 -10.28
N GLN A 87 5.66 -9.06 -9.92
CA GLN A 87 6.62 -8.31 -10.73
C GLN A 87 8.03 -8.89 -10.65
N ASP A 88 8.49 -9.20 -9.45
CA ASP A 88 9.79 -9.86 -9.24
C ASP A 88 9.79 -11.23 -9.94
N ALA A 89 8.68 -11.97 -9.84
CA ALA A 89 8.49 -13.23 -10.54
C ALA A 89 8.58 -13.07 -12.08
N MET A 90 8.01 -12.01 -12.66
CA MET A 90 8.15 -11.71 -14.10
C MET A 90 9.61 -11.39 -14.47
N LEU A 91 10.30 -10.60 -13.65
CA LEU A 91 11.70 -10.23 -13.86
C LEU A 91 12.59 -11.48 -13.84
N PHE A 92 12.42 -12.33 -12.84
CA PHE A 92 13.14 -13.61 -12.73
C PHE A 92 12.87 -14.51 -13.93
N ALA A 93 11.62 -14.62 -14.37
CA ALA A 93 11.27 -15.45 -15.52
C ALA A 93 11.91 -14.94 -16.84
N VAL A 94 12.03 -13.62 -17.02
CA VAL A 94 12.71 -13.02 -18.19
C VAL A 94 14.22 -13.26 -18.11
N GLU A 95 14.83 -13.05 -16.94
CA GLU A 95 16.28 -13.24 -16.75
C GLU A 95 16.70 -14.70 -16.95
N ASP A 96 15.92 -15.64 -16.42
CA ASP A 96 16.16 -17.08 -16.54
C ASP A 96 16.13 -17.50 -18.02
N ARG A 97 15.16 -17.00 -18.78
CA ARG A 97 15.07 -17.24 -20.22
C ARG A 97 16.25 -16.63 -21.00
N GLU A 98 16.70 -15.44 -20.61
CA GLU A 98 17.87 -14.81 -21.24
C GLU A 98 19.17 -15.57 -20.93
N ARG A 99 19.30 -16.17 -19.74
CA ARG A 99 20.40 -17.09 -19.41
C ARG A 99 20.35 -18.36 -20.24
N ASP A 100 19.17 -18.94 -20.42
CA ASP A 100 19.01 -20.15 -21.24
C ASP A 100 19.38 -19.91 -22.72
N ILE A 101 18.97 -18.75 -23.27
CA ILE A 101 19.35 -18.35 -24.63
C ILE A 101 20.88 -18.20 -24.74
N ARG A 102 21.53 -17.56 -23.76
CA ARG A 102 22.98 -17.36 -23.74
C ARG A 102 23.79 -18.65 -23.54
N ARG A 103 23.21 -19.69 -22.97
CA ARG A 103 23.87 -21.00 -22.80
C ARG A 103 23.78 -21.89 -24.03
N CYS A 104 22.82 -21.66 -24.91
CA CYS A 104 22.54 -22.50 -26.07
C CYS A 104 22.83 -21.81 -27.42
N GLY A 105 23.33 -20.58 -27.41
CA GLY A 105 23.78 -19.82 -28.59
C GLY A 105 25.29 -19.72 -28.67
#